data_AF-A0A6L4ZIQ0-F1
#
_entry.id   AF-A0A6L4ZIQ0-F1
#
_cell.length_a   1.000
_cell.length_b   1.000
_cell.length_c   1.000
_cell.angle_alpha   90.00
_cell.angle_beta   90.00
_cell.angle_gamma   90.00
#
_symmetry.space_group_name_H-M   'P 1'
#
loop_
_entity.id
_entity.type
_entity.pdbx_description
1 polymer ?
#
loop_
_entity_poly.entity_id
_entity_poly.type
_entity_poly.pdbx_seq_one_letter_code
_entity_poly.pdbx_strand_id
1 'polypeptide(L)'
;ALPSSYQSDFQSLKGLCQEIERRAIDQHVDKTAMLTLGGLVEKLDHFRFEYIQMLRAHSLLANRNYKQLQSVVEKEIKKAEQSLCNEESGQVRVAIEQNLKILQQRLGKTKQLEDLVRLIEARLQVVRNSLQLVQDELYSMTNVRGISEMVDGLLVNMELSDDFRTSYNELLAGENTALSSLDMAGHGNFNTELNDKSKPQANKLQY
;
A
#
# COMPACT_ATOMS: atom_id res chain seq x y z
N ALA A 1 -13.72 1.75 -2.65
CA ALA A 1 -14.41 1.96 -1.36
C ALA A 1 -13.47 1.51 -0.25
N LEU A 2 -13.38 2.25 0.87
CA LEU A 2 -12.53 1.85 2.02
C LEU A 2 -13.17 0.66 2.75
N PRO A 3 -12.38 -0.35 3.19
CA PRO A 3 -12.82 -1.41 4.07
C PRO A 3 -13.64 -0.94 5.27
N SER A 4 -14.61 -1.74 5.72
CA SER A 4 -15.55 -1.41 6.80
C SER A 4 -14.87 -1.13 8.14
N SER A 5 -13.74 -1.77 8.44
CA SER A 5 -12.90 -1.47 9.61
C SER A 5 -12.37 -0.03 9.59
N TYR A 6 -11.97 0.47 8.42
CA TYR A 6 -11.47 1.82 8.24
C TYR A 6 -12.56 2.90 8.31
N GLN A 7 -13.80 2.52 8.02
CA GLN A 7 -14.95 3.41 8.23
C GLN A 7 -15.24 3.62 9.72
N SER A 8 -15.06 2.58 10.56
CA SER A 8 -15.22 2.68 12.01
C SER A 8 -14.13 3.56 12.64
N ASP A 9 -12.87 3.38 12.24
CA ASP A 9 -11.75 4.22 12.71
C ASP A 9 -11.98 5.70 12.35
N PHE A 10 -12.49 5.97 11.14
CA PHE A 10 -12.82 7.30 10.68
C PHE A 10 -13.98 7.96 11.47
N GLN A 11 -15.05 7.20 11.75
CA GLN A 11 -16.17 7.70 12.55
C GLN A 11 -15.75 7.98 13.99
N SER A 12 -14.86 7.16 14.56
CA SER A 12 -14.31 7.35 15.90
C SER A 12 -13.50 8.64 15.98
N LEU A 13 -12.66 8.91 14.99
CA LEU A 13 -11.91 10.18 14.90
C LEU A 13 -12.85 11.39 14.77
N LYS A 14 -13.90 11.28 13.94
CA LYS A 14 -14.91 12.34 13.80
C LYS A 14 -15.64 12.61 15.12
N GLY A 15 -16.03 11.57 15.85
CA GLY A 15 -16.63 11.69 17.17
C GLY A 15 -15.69 12.35 18.17
N LEU A 16 -14.40 12.05 18.09
CA LEU A 16 -13.37 12.62 18.95
C LEU A 16 -13.19 14.13 18.70
N CYS A 17 -13.16 14.57 17.44
CA CYS A 17 -13.15 16.00 17.09
C CYS A 17 -14.39 16.74 17.63
N GLN A 18 -15.58 16.16 17.46
CA GLN A 18 -16.83 16.75 17.94
C GLN A 18 -16.90 16.83 19.46
N GLU A 19 -16.35 15.84 20.16
CA GLU A 19 -16.31 15.84 21.62
C GLU A 19 -15.28 16.85 22.17
N ILE A 20 -14.13 17.05 21.49
CA ILE A 20 -13.17 18.12 21.79
C ILE A 20 -13.85 19.49 21.64
N GLU A 21 -14.56 19.72 20.53
CA GLU A 21 -15.31 20.95 20.28
C GLU A 21 -16.39 21.20 21.35
N ARG A 22 -17.19 20.18 21.67
CA ARG A 22 -18.26 20.26 22.66
C ARG A 22 -17.73 20.62 24.04
N ARG A 23 -16.68 19.95 24.50
CA ARG A 23 -16.12 20.19 25.85
C ARG A 23 -15.46 21.55 25.99
N ALA A 24 -14.88 22.07 24.92
CA ALA A 24 -14.33 23.41 24.93
C ALA A 24 -15.39 24.51 24.99
N ILE A 25 -16.57 24.26 24.39
CA ILE A 25 -17.73 25.15 24.51
C ILE A 25 -18.33 25.07 25.92
N ASP A 26 -18.48 23.86 26.46
CA ASP A 26 -19.11 23.60 27.77
C ASP A 26 -18.26 24.13 28.96
N GLN A 27 -16.93 24.22 28.83
CA GLN A 27 -16.03 24.65 29.91
C GLN A 27 -15.85 26.18 30.05
N HIS A 28 -16.63 27.02 29.35
CA HIS A 28 -16.47 28.49 29.35
C HIS A 28 -15.00 28.92 29.14
N VAL A 29 -14.38 28.27 28.16
CA VAL A 29 -12.96 28.41 27.87
C VAL A 29 -12.66 29.82 27.36
N ASP A 30 -11.66 30.48 27.98
CA ASP A 30 -11.24 31.85 27.69
C ASP A 30 -10.90 32.04 26.19
N LYS A 31 -11.00 33.28 25.65
CA LYS A 31 -10.82 33.57 24.21
C LYS A 31 -9.50 33.01 23.62
N THR A 32 -8.44 33.02 24.43
CA THR A 32 -7.13 32.47 24.06
C THR A 32 -7.17 30.96 23.88
N ALA A 33 -7.88 30.25 24.76
CA ALA A 33 -8.01 28.80 24.67
C ALA A 33 -9.04 28.39 23.58
N MET A 34 -10.02 29.24 23.25
CA MET A 34 -10.83 29.11 22.03
C MET A 34 -10.00 29.20 20.73
N LEU A 35 -9.04 30.14 20.63
CA LEU A 35 -8.12 30.21 19.49
C LEU A 35 -7.21 28.96 19.39
N THR A 36 -6.72 28.49 20.54
CA THR A 36 -5.89 27.27 20.62
C THR A 36 -6.69 26.04 20.18
N LEU A 37 -7.99 26.02 20.52
CA LEU A 37 -8.89 24.94 20.14
C LEU A 37 -9.24 24.97 18.65
N GLY A 38 -9.45 26.16 18.06
CA GLY A 38 -9.64 26.30 16.61
C GLY A 38 -8.45 25.72 15.83
N GLY A 39 -7.22 26.04 16.27
CA GLY A 39 -6.02 25.44 15.70
C GLY A 39 -5.91 23.93 15.93
N LEU A 40 -6.41 23.41 17.06
CA LEU A 40 -6.47 21.98 17.34
C LEU A 40 -7.43 21.24 16.39
N VAL A 41 -8.60 21.82 16.12
CA VAL A 41 -9.60 21.26 15.20
C VAL A 41 -9.05 21.24 13.77
N GLU A 42 -8.42 22.32 13.32
CA GLU A 42 -7.78 22.38 11.99
C GLU A 42 -6.67 21.33 11.86
N LYS A 43 -5.85 21.16 12.90
CA LYS A 43 -4.82 20.11 12.98
C LYS A 43 -5.42 18.70 12.89
N LEU A 44 -6.50 18.45 13.61
CA LEU A 44 -7.22 17.17 13.57
C LEU A 44 -7.89 16.92 12.20
N ASP A 45 -8.34 17.97 11.51
CA ASP A 45 -8.92 17.84 10.18
C ASP A 45 -7.84 17.52 9.13
N HIS A 46 -6.68 18.18 9.21
CA HIS A 46 -5.52 17.83 8.38
C HIS A 46 -5.05 16.41 8.65
N PHE A 47 -4.92 16.04 9.94
CA PHE A 47 -4.62 14.68 10.39
C PHE A 47 -5.59 13.68 9.76
N ARG A 48 -6.90 13.96 9.80
CA ARG A 48 -7.93 13.09 9.24
C ARG A 48 -7.72 12.83 7.75
N PHE A 49 -7.36 13.86 6.98
CA PHE A 49 -7.10 13.72 5.55
C PHE A 49 -5.89 12.83 5.26
N GLU A 50 -4.77 13.07 5.95
CA GLU A 50 -3.55 12.26 5.82
C GLU A 50 -3.76 10.81 6.27
N TYR A 51 -4.54 10.60 7.34
CA TYR A 51 -4.89 9.27 7.82
C TYR A 51 -5.71 8.48 6.77
N ILE A 52 -6.70 9.12 6.12
CA ILE A 52 -7.45 8.49 5.03
C ILE A 52 -6.55 8.11 3.86
N GLN A 53 -5.62 8.98 3.47
CA GLN A 53 -4.68 8.69 2.39
C GLN A 53 -3.82 7.47 2.72
N MET A 54 -3.32 7.38 3.95
CA MET A 54 -2.54 6.25 4.43
C MET A 54 -3.34 4.94 4.47
N LEU A 55 -4.59 5.00 4.92
CA LEU A 55 -5.51 3.85 4.90
C LEU A 55 -5.84 3.38 3.47
N ARG A 56 -6.03 4.33 2.54
CA ARG A 56 -6.22 4.01 1.13
C ARG A 56 -4.98 3.33 0.56
N ALA A 57 -3.79 3.87 0.83
CA ALA A 57 -2.51 3.27 0.41
C ALA A 57 -2.37 1.84 0.94
N HIS A 58 -2.64 1.63 2.23
CA HIS A 58 -2.65 0.30 2.83
C HIS A 58 -3.61 -0.63 2.10
N SER A 59 -4.85 -0.20 1.86
CA SER A 59 -5.87 -1.04 1.21
C SER A 59 -5.50 -1.45 -0.23
N LEU A 60 -4.77 -0.60 -0.96
CA LEU A 60 -4.34 -0.91 -2.33
C LEU A 60 -3.17 -1.89 -2.36
N LEU A 61 -2.26 -1.76 -1.40
CA LEU A 61 -1.01 -2.52 -1.39
C LEU A 61 -1.13 -3.83 -0.59
N ALA A 62 -1.79 -3.81 0.56
CA ALA A 62 -1.83 -4.93 1.51
C ALA A 62 -2.56 -6.17 1.00
N ASN A 63 -3.38 -6.05 -0.05
CA ASN A 63 -4.07 -7.19 -0.66
C ASN A 63 -3.14 -8.09 -1.50
N ARG A 64 -1.89 -7.70 -1.72
CA ARG A 64 -0.93 -8.46 -2.53
C ARG A 64 0.00 -9.30 -1.66
N ASN A 65 0.21 -10.57 -2.04
CA ASN A 65 1.20 -11.44 -1.40
C ASN A 65 2.60 -11.17 -1.97
N TYR A 66 3.26 -10.12 -1.48
CA TYR A 66 4.60 -9.72 -1.93
C TYR A 66 5.65 -10.81 -1.72
N LYS A 67 5.56 -11.60 -0.64
CA LYS A 67 6.47 -12.72 -0.38
C LYS A 67 6.38 -13.80 -1.46
N GLN A 68 5.16 -14.15 -1.87
CA GLN A 68 4.94 -15.08 -2.96
C GLN A 68 5.46 -14.51 -4.29
N LEU A 69 5.19 -13.24 -4.58
CA LEU A 69 5.65 -12.57 -5.80
C LEU A 69 7.19 -12.54 -5.88
N GLN A 70 7.87 -12.22 -4.77
CA GLN A 70 9.33 -12.28 -4.68
C GLN A 70 9.83 -13.70 -4.97
N SER A 71 9.24 -14.73 -4.35
CA SER A 71 9.65 -16.12 -4.57
C SER A 71 9.50 -16.56 -6.03
N VAL A 72 8.42 -16.13 -6.70
CA VAL A 72 8.21 -16.43 -8.13
C VAL A 72 9.27 -15.75 -8.99
N VAL A 73 9.50 -14.45 -8.80
CA VAL A 73 10.50 -13.70 -9.58
C VAL A 73 11.92 -14.22 -9.33
N GLU A 74 12.26 -14.60 -8.10
CA GLU A 74 13.55 -15.21 -7.78
C GLU A 74 13.76 -16.56 -8.48
N LYS A 75 12.69 -17.37 -8.62
CA LYS A 75 12.73 -18.61 -9.41
C LYS A 75 12.91 -18.33 -10.90
N GLU A 76 12.25 -17.30 -11.45
CA GLU A 76 12.42 -16.87 -12.84
C GLU A 76 13.85 -16.39 -13.12
N ILE A 77 14.43 -15.60 -12.21
CA ILE A 77 15.83 -15.15 -12.29
C ILE A 77 16.77 -16.36 -12.35
N LYS A 78 16.64 -17.31 -11.40
CA LYS A 78 17.48 -18.52 -11.38
C LYS A 78 17.38 -19.33 -12.67
N LYS A 79 16.17 -19.47 -13.23
CA LYS A 79 15.97 -20.15 -14.52
C LYS A 79 16.65 -19.40 -15.66
N ALA A 80 16.51 -18.07 -15.72
CA ALA A 80 17.12 -17.26 -16.76
C ALA A 80 18.66 -17.24 -16.65
N GLU A 81 19.22 -17.23 -15.44
CA GLU A 81 20.66 -17.40 -15.20
C GLU A 81 21.15 -18.76 -15.71
N GLN A 82 20.41 -19.84 -15.42
CA GLN A 82 20.77 -21.17 -15.90
C GLN A 82 20.68 -21.28 -17.42
N SER A 83 19.65 -20.69 -18.04
CA SER A 83 19.54 -20.62 -19.51
C SER A 83 20.68 -19.82 -20.12
N LEU A 84 21.12 -18.73 -19.47
CA LEU A 84 22.23 -17.91 -19.94
C LEU A 84 23.55 -18.69 -19.98
N CYS A 85 23.82 -19.52 -18.96
CA CYS A 85 25.02 -20.34 -18.89
C CYS A 85 25.05 -21.45 -19.96
N ASN A 86 23.89 -21.95 -20.37
CA ASN A 86 23.76 -23.04 -21.33
C ASN A 86 23.57 -22.55 -22.78
N GLU A 87 23.46 -21.24 -23.02
CA GLU A 87 23.15 -20.67 -24.32
C GLU A 87 24.42 -20.34 -25.11
N GLU A 88 24.52 -20.89 -26.31
CA GLU A 88 25.66 -20.72 -27.22
C GLU A 88 25.43 -19.58 -28.22
N SER A 89 24.17 -19.26 -28.54
CA SER A 89 23.82 -18.21 -29.49
C SER A 89 23.98 -16.82 -28.87
N GLY A 90 24.91 -16.02 -29.41
CA GLY A 90 25.18 -14.66 -28.91
C GLY A 90 23.96 -13.73 -28.91
N GLN A 91 23.07 -13.83 -29.90
CA GLN A 91 21.85 -13.02 -29.95
C GLN A 91 20.84 -13.41 -28.87
N VAL A 92 20.67 -14.73 -28.64
CA VAL A 92 19.78 -15.24 -27.59
C VAL A 92 20.33 -14.90 -26.22
N ARG A 93 21.65 -14.97 -26.05
CA ARG A 93 22.35 -14.59 -24.82
C ARG A 93 22.08 -13.14 -24.43
N VAL A 94 22.20 -12.21 -25.38
CA VAL A 94 21.87 -10.78 -25.16
C VAL A 94 20.41 -10.60 -24.76
N ALA A 95 19.48 -11.32 -25.39
CA ALA A 95 18.06 -11.26 -25.03
C ALA A 95 17.81 -11.78 -23.60
N ILE A 96 18.47 -12.87 -23.19
CA ILE A 96 18.39 -13.41 -21.82
C ILE A 96 18.98 -12.42 -20.82
N GLU A 97 20.12 -11.78 -21.11
CA GLU A 97 20.73 -10.75 -20.25
C GLU A 97 19.78 -9.55 -20.04
N GLN A 98 19.12 -9.09 -21.11
CA GLN A 98 18.11 -8.03 -21.01
C GLN A 98 16.93 -8.45 -20.15
N ASN A 99 16.42 -9.68 -20.32
CA ASN A 99 15.34 -10.21 -19.50
C ASN A 99 15.75 -10.32 -18.02
N LEU A 100 16.97 -10.78 -17.73
CA LEU A 100 17.51 -10.82 -16.36
C LEU A 100 17.52 -9.44 -15.71
N LYS A 101 17.95 -8.40 -16.43
CA LYS A 101 17.92 -7.02 -15.94
C LYS A 101 16.50 -6.57 -15.59
N ILE A 102 15.52 -6.91 -16.42
CA ILE A 102 14.10 -6.59 -16.16
C ILE A 102 13.60 -7.34 -14.92
N LEU A 103 13.89 -8.64 -14.81
CA LEU A 103 13.50 -9.46 -13.67
C LEU A 103 14.12 -8.95 -12.36
N GLN A 104 15.40 -8.54 -12.38
CA GLN A 104 16.08 -7.95 -11.23
C GLN A 104 15.45 -6.62 -10.81
N GLN A 105 15.13 -5.74 -11.76
CA GLN A 105 14.40 -4.49 -11.48
C GLN A 105 13.03 -4.77 -10.87
N ARG A 106 12.30 -5.74 -11.41
CA ARG A 106 10.98 -6.18 -10.92
C ARG A 106 11.06 -6.72 -9.49
N LEU A 107 12.09 -7.51 -9.16
CA LEU A 107 12.35 -7.99 -7.81
C LEU A 107 12.62 -6.82 -6.85
N GLY A 108 13.47 -5.87 -7.25
CA GLY A 108 13.79 -4.68 -6.47
C GLY A 108 12.53 -3.87 -6.11
N LYS A 109 11.68 -3.59 -7.10
CA LYS A 109 10.39 -2.90 -6.88
C LYS A 109 9.47 -3.68 -5.95
N THR A 110 9.41 -5.01 -6.09
CA THR A 110 8.56 -5.85 -5.24
C THR A 110 9.00 -5.80 -3.77
N LYS A 111 10.31 -5.77 -3.50
CA LYS A 111 10.86 -5.62 -2.15
C LYS A 111 10.55 -4.24 -1.55
N GLN A 112 10.74 -3.18 -2.34
CA GLN A 112 10.38 -1.81 -1.93
C GLN A 112 8.91 -1.69 -1.56
N LEU A 113 8.01 -2.32 -2.34
CA LEU A 113 6.58 -2.33 -2.03
C LEU A 113 6.25 -3.09 -0.74
N GLU A 114 6.90 -4.22 -0.48
CA GLU A 114 6.72 -4.95 0.77
C GLU A 114 7.18 -4.12 1.98
N ASP A 115 8.34 -3.46 1.87
CA ASP A 115 8.84 -2.58 2.93
C ASP A 115 7.90 -1.39 3.15
N LEU A 116 7.33 -0.84 2.08
CA LEU A 116 6.35 0.25 2.14
C LEU A 116 5.09 -0.17 2.89
N VAL A 117 4.54 -1.35 2.61
CA VAL A 117 3.37 -1.87 3.32
C VAL A 117 3.66 -2.06 4.80
N ARG A 118 4.81 -2.66 5.14
CA ARG A 118 5.23 -2.84 6.54
C ARG A 118 5.37 -1.51 7.28
N LEU A 119 5.91 -0.48 6.61
CA LEU A 119 6.02 0.85 7.18
C LEU A 119 4.64 1.49 7.42
N ILE A 120 3.73 1.37 6.46
CA ILE A 120 2.34 1.85 6.60
C ILE A 120 1.67 1.18 7.79
N GLU A 121 1.78 -0.14 7.92
CA GLU A 121 1.20 -0.90 9.03
C GLU A 121 1.72 -0.44 10.39
N ALA A 122 3.04 -0.27 10.51
CA ALA A 122 3.66 0.22 11.73
C ALA A 122 3.16 1.63 12.09
N ARG A 123 3.06 2.53 11.11
CA ARG A 123 2.55 3.90 11.33
C ARG A 123 1.07 3.91 11.70
N LEU A 124 0.24 3.12 11.03
CA LEU A 124 -1.18 2.97 11.38
C LEU A 124 -1.35 2.46 12.81
N GLN A 125 -0.48 1.55 13.27
CA GLN A 125 -0.50 1.09 14.65
C GLN A 125 -0.14 2.19 15.65
N VAL A 126 0.89 2.99 15.36
CA VAL A 126 1.27 4.16 16.17
C VAL A 126 0.11 5.14 16.26
N VAL A 127 -0.51 5.45 15.12
CA VAL A 127 -1.68 6.34 15.06
C VAL A 127 -2.83 5.82 15.91
N ARG A 128 -3.18 4.54 15.80
CA ARG A 128 -4.26 3.94 16.61
C ARG A 128 -3.98 4.03 18.10
N ASN A 129 -2.77 3.68 18.53
CA ASN A 129 -2.39 3.75 19.94
C ASN A 129 -2.44 5.20 20.46
N SER A 130 -1.97 6.15 19.66
CA SER A 130 -1.98 7.57 20.03
C SER A 130 -3.40 8.17 20.05
N LEU A 131 -4.30 7.76 19.15
CA LEU A 131 -5.71 8.14 19.21
C LEU A 131 -6.40 7.59 20.46
N GLN A 132 -6.08 6.35 20.83
CA GLN A 132 -6.61 5.75 22.05
C GLN A 132 -6.10 6.48 23.30
N LEU A 133 -4.83 6.88 23.34
CA LEU A 133 -4.29 7.73 24.40
C LEU A 133 -4.99 9.08 24.48
N VAL A 134 -5.21 9.77 23.35
CA VAL A 134 -5.96 11.03 23.32
C VAL A 134 -7.39 10.83 23.84
N GLN A 135 -8.03 9.72 23.49
CA GLN A 135 -9.36 9.38 23.99
C GLN A 135 -9.35 9.18 25.52
N ASP A 136 -8.41 8.41 26.05
CA ASP A 136 -8.27 8.15 27.50
C ASP A 136 -8.03 9.45 28.29
N GLU A 137 -7.14 10.31 27.78
CA GLU A 137 -6.82 11.62 28.37
C GLU A 137 -8.01 12.57 28.33
N LEU A 138 -8.79 12.53 27.25
CA LEU A 138 -10.01 13.31 27.13
C LEU A 138 -11.03 12.88 28.20
N TYR A 139 -11.16 11.59 28.52
CA TYR A 139 -12.03 11.14 29.62
C TYR A 139 -11.47 11.44 31.02
N SER A 140 -10.16 11.65 31.17
CA SER A 140 -9.50 11.87 32.47
C SER A 140 -9.51 13.32 32.99
N MET A 141 -10.19 14.25 32.31
CA MET A 141 -10.25 15.70 32.61
C MET A 141 -8.91 16.44 32.47
N THR A 142 -8.12 16.13 31.43
CA THR A 142 -6.84 16.81 31.19
C THR A 142 -7.03 18.18 30.51
N ASN A 143 -6.16 19.13 30.88
CA ASN A 143 -6.08 20.48 30.30
C ASN A 143 -5.93 20.41 28.77
N VAL A 144 -6.71 21.22 28.03
CA VAL A 144 -6.72 21.36 26.56
C VAL A 144 -5.32 21.50 25.95
N ARG A 145 -4.38 22.12 26.68
CA ARG A 145 -2.99 22.24 26.26
C ARG A 145 -2.27 20.89 26.11
N GLY A 146 -2.48 19.96 27.03
CA GLY A 146 -1.90 18.61 26.94
C GLY A 146 -2.45 17.83 25.75
N ILE A 147 -3.75 17.97 25.47
CA ILE A 147 -4.39 17.38 24.29
C ILE A 147 -3.77 17.95 23.00
N SER A 148 -3.50 19.26 22.94
CA SER A 148 -2.84 19.87 21.79
C SER A 148 -1.43 19.34 21.56
N GLU A 149 -0.64 19.15 22.61
CA GLU A 149 0.72 18.60 22.50
C GLU A 149 0.71 17.13 22.01
N MET A 150 -0.28 16.34 22.44
CA MET A 150 -0.48 14.96 21.94
C MET A 150 -0.88 14.94 20.46
N VAL A 151 -1.76 15.86 20.04
CA VAL A 151 -2.16 15.99 18.63
C VAL A 151 -1.00 16.46 17.74
N ASP A 152 -0.13 17.34 18.26
CA ASP A 152 1.09 17.73 17.55
C ASP A 152 2.04 16.53 17.37
N GLY A 153 2.18 15.68 18.40
CA GLY A 153 2.90 14.42 18.28
C GLY A 153 2.28 13.45 17.27
N LEU A 154 0.95 13.40 17.18
CA LEU A 154 0.24 12.61 16.16
C LEU A 154 0.55 13.08 14.74
N LEU A 155 0.56 14.40 14.51
CA LEU A 155 0.88 15.00 13.22
C LEU A 155 2.32 14.68 12.78
N VAL A 156 3.29 14.80 13.69
CA VAL A 156 4.70 14.45 13.41
C VAL A 156 4.85 12.98 13.03
N ASN A 157 4.16 12.07 13.73
CA ASN A 157 4.21 10.64 13.42
C ASN A 157 3.51 10.28 12.09
N MET A 158 2.61 11.16 11.62
CA MET A 158 1.93 11.01 10.34
C MET A 158 2.58 11.75 9.19
N GLU A 159 3.56 12.62 9.41
CA GLU A 159 4.34 13.20 8.32
C GLU A 159 4.98 12.06 7.52
N LEU A 160 4.36 11.79 6.38
CA LEU A 160 4.91 10.94 5.35
C LEU A 160 6.12 11.70 4.81
N SER A 161 7.30 11.08 4.86
CA SER A 161 8.47 11.65 4.21
C SER A 161 8.13 11.95 2.74
N ASP A 162 8.70 13.01 2.18
CA ASP A 162 8.44 13.38 0.78
C ASP A 162 8.77 12.22 -0.18
N ASP A 163 9.74 11.37 0.17
CA ASP A 163 10.05 10.12 -0.52
C ASP A 163 8.88 9.13 -0.51
N PHE A 164 8.15 9.04 0.61
CA PHE A 164 6.95 8.22 0.74
C PHE A 164 5.81 8.78 -0.10
N ARG A 165 5.57 10.10 -0.04
CA ARG A 165 4.56 10.77 -0.88
C ARG A 165 4.86 10.64 -2.36
N THR A 166 6.13 10.73 -2.75
CA THR A 166 6.57 10.56 -4.15
C THR A 166 6.35 9.12 -4.60
N SER A 167 6.82 8.14 -3.83
CA SER A 167 6.59 6.71 -4.12
C SER A 167 5.10 6.37 -4.20
N TYR A 168 4.30 6.96 -3.31
CA TYR A 168 2.84 6.86 -3.28
C TYR A 168 2.18 7.46 -4.52
N ASN A 169 2.56 8.68 -4.90
CA ASN A 169 2.03 9.37 -6.08
C ASN A 169 2.45 8.67 -7.37
N GLU A 170 3.66 8.14 -7.45
CA GLU A 170 4.11 7.33 -8.59
C GLU A 170 3.33 6.01 -8.70
N LEU A 171 3.01 5.36 -7.57
CA LEU A 171 2.22 4.13 -7.56
C LEU A 171 0.75 4.37 -7.92
N LEU A 172 0.17 5.47 -7.44
CA LEU A 172 -1.19 5.88 -7.81
C LEU A 172 -1.29 6.42 -9.24
N ALA A 173 -0.29 7.17 -9.71
CA ALA A 173 -0.23 7.65 -11.09
C ALA A 173 0.09 6.51 -12.09
N GLY A 174 0.80 5.47 -11.62
CA GLY A 174 1.22 4.31 -12.39
C GLY A 174 0.21 3.15 -12.44
N GLU A 175 -1.01 3.33 -11.89
CA GLU A 175 -2.06 2.31 -11.73
C GLU A 175 -2.48 1.63 -13.06
N ASN A 176 -2.03 2.09 -14.23
CA ASN A 176 -2.32 1.47 -15.52
C ASN A 176 -1.19 0.68 -16.21
N THR A 177 0.09 0.84 -15.84
CA THR A 177 1.19 0.31 -16.70
C THR A 177 2.21 -0.58 -15.98
N ALA A 178 2.67 -0.19 -14.78
CA ALA A 178 3.68 -0.96 -14.05
C ALA A 178 3.06 -2.09 -13.19
N LEU A 179 1.82 -1.93 -12.74
CA LEU A 179 1.08 -2.93 -11.95
C LEU A 179 0.38 -3.96 -12.86
N SER A 180 -0.16 -3.55 -14.01
CA SER A 180 -0.76 -4.46 -15.00
C SER A 180 0.26 -5.43 -15.60
N SER A 181 1.52 -5.01 -15.74
CA SER A 181 2.61 -5.88 -16.22
C SER A 181 3.07 -6.91 -15.17
N LEU A 182 2.78 -6.70 -13.89
CA LEU A 182 3.03 -7.67 -12.82
C LEU A 182 1.96 -8.76 -12.76
N ASP A 183 0.69 -8.41 -12.98
CA ASP A 183 -0.45 -9.34 -12.89
C ASP A 183 -0.56 -10.26 -14.14
N MET A 184 -0.16 -9.78 -15.32
CA MET A 184 -0.17 -10.58 -16.55
C MET A 184 0.88 -11.70 -16.60
N ALA A 185 1.93 -11.63 -15.77
CA ALA A 185 2.95 -12.68 -15.68
C ALA A 185 2.53 -13.86 -14.79
N GLY A 186 1.48 -13.71 -13.98
CA GLY A 186 0.95 -14.77 -13.10
C GLY A 186 0.01 -15.76 -13.78
N HIS A 187 -0.44 -15.49 -15.02
CA HIS A 187 -1.42 -16.29 -15.75
C HIS A 187 -0.91 -16.95 -17.05
N GLY A 188 0.41 -17.00 -17.25
CA GLY A 188 0.99 -17.65 -18.43
C GLY A 188 1.21 -19.16 -18.29
N ASN A 189 0.14 -19.97 -18.31
CA ASN A 189 0.07 -21.28 -19.02
C ASN A 189 -1.17 -22.09 -18.60
N PHE A 190 -2.13 -22.27 -19.51
CA PHE A 190 -2.76 -23.57 -19.79
C PHE A 190 -3.59 -23.45 -21.08
N ASN A 191 -2.97 -23.85 -22.19
CA ASN A 191 -3.54 -24.59 -23.33
C ASN A 191 -2.77 -24.26 -24.61
N THR A 192 -1.73 -25.05 -24.86
CA THR A 192 -1.21 -25.26 -26.20
C THR A 192 -1.18 -26.77 -26.43
N GLU A 193 -2.37 -27.36 -26.60
CA GLU A 193 -2.47 -28.68 -27.22
C GLU A 193 -2.28 -28.48 -28.73
N LEU A 194 -1.03 -28.66 -29.14
CA LEU A 194 -0.62 -28.96 -30.50
C LEU A 194 -1.29 -30.28 -30.93
N ASN A 195 -2.42 -30.19 -31.63
CA ASN A 195 -2.96 -31.32 -32.38
C ASN A 195 -2.34 -31.33 -33.78
N ASP A 196 -1.10 -31.80 -33.86
CA ASP A 196 -0.50 -32.29 -35.12
C ASP A 196 -0.29 -33.80 -34.99
N LYS A 197 -1.28 -34.55 -35.49
CA LYS A 197 -1.09 -35.90 -35.98
C LYS A 197 -1.59 -35.98 -37.41
N SER A 198 -0.74 -35.52 -38.31
CA SER A 198 -0.66 -36.00 -39.68
C SER A 198 -0.68 -37.55 -39.74
N LYS A 199 -1.71 -38.13 -40.38
CA LYS A 199 -1.55 -39.26 -41.32
C LYS A 199 -2.78 -39.39 -42.25
N PRO A 200 -2.57 -39.49 -43.57
CA PRO A 200 -3.61 -39.79 -44.55
C PRO A 200 -3.70 -41.31 -44.79
N GLN A 201 -4.90 -41.86 -45.02
CA GLN A 201 -5.11 -42.99 -45.94
C GLN A 201 -6.59 -43.39 -46.12
N ALA A 202 -6.99 -43.38 -47.41
CA ALA A 202 -7.73 -44.40 -48.14
C ALA A 202 -9.21 -44.71 -47.83
N ASN A 203 -10.05 -44.33 -48.81
CA ASN A 203 -11.21 -45.05 -49.34
C ASN A 203 -11.38 -46.51 -48.89
N LYS A 204 -12.60 -46.88 -48.49
CA LYS A 204 -13.31 -48.05 -49.01
C LYS A 204 -14.81 -47.97 -48.75
N LEU A 205 -15.57 -48.15 -49.85
CA LEU A 205 -16.99 -48.42 -49.90
C LEU A 205 -17.38 -49.58 -48.99
N GLN A 206 -18.59 -49.52 -48.41
CA GLN A 206 -19.41 -50.72 -48.21
C GLN A 206 -20.91 -50.40 -48.43
N TYR A 207 -21.45 -51.15 -49.41
CA TYR A 207 -22.80 -51.66 -49.66
C TYR A 207 -24.02 -50.96 -49.07
#